data_AF-A0A966I9L1-F1
#
_entry.id   AF-A0A966I9L1-F1
#
_cell.length_a   1.000
_cell.length_b   1.000
_cell.length_c   1.000
_cell.angle_alpha   90.00
_cell.angle_beta   90.00
_cell.angle_gamma   90.00
#
_symmetry.space_group_name_H-M   'P 1'
#
loop_
_entity.id
_entity.type
_entity.pdbx_description
1 polymer ?
#
loop_
_entity_poly.entity_id
_entity_poly.type
_entity_poly.pdbx_seq_one_letter_code
_entity_poly.pdbx_strand_id
1 'polypeptide(L)'
;MSEKRLIIHPGFHKSGTTALQESFALNRPLLRENGIFYPPIGSKAHHRVAWALTQRPWGWNRRGGERTPEKYWDRMASRINGAKEETVILSSEFFSEIDGERIRKIRSEINHY
;
A
#
# COMPACT_ATOMS: atom_id res chain seq x y z
N MET A 1 -7.44 12.04 -21.92
CA MET A 1 -7.68 11.15 -20.76
C MET A 1 -6.51 11.35 -19.82
N SER A 2 -6.73 11.63 -18.54
CA SER A 2 -5.63 11.72 -17.58
C SER A 2 -4.98 10.34 -17.43
N GLU A 3 -3.67 10.31 -17.21
CA GLU A 3 -2.96 9.06 -16.95
C GLU A 3 -3.35 8.52 -15.56
N LYS A 4 -3.59 7.22 -15.48
CA LYS A 4 -3.83 6.53 -14.21
C LYS A 4 -2.56 6.57 -13.36
N ARG A 5 -2.68 6.89 -12.07
CA ARG A 5 -1.53 7.02 -11.15
C ARG A 5 -1.63 6.16 -9.88
N LEU A 6 -0.59 5.39 -9.61
CA LEU A 6 -0.39 4.76 -8.30
C LEU A 6 0.57 5.63 -7.48
N ILE A 7 0.09 6.12 -6.35
CA ILE A 7 0.88 6.87 -5.38
C ILE A 7 1.17 5.95 -4.20
N ILE A 8 2.45 5.69 -3.95
CA ILE A 8 2.93 5.03 -2.73
C ILE A 8 3.49 6.13 -1.84
N HIS A 9 2.95 6.26 -0.64
CA HIS A 9 3.45 7.13 0.41
C HIS A 9 4.30 6.33 1.41
N PRO A 10 5.65 6.36 1.29
CA PRO A 10 6.59 5.70 2.20
C PRO A 10 6.95 6.60 3.38
N GLY A 11 5.94 7.02 4.16
CA GLY A 11 6.18 7.97 5.23
C GLY A 11 7.13 7.41 6.29
N PHE A 12 8.17 8.14 6.69
CA PHE A 12 9.10 7.62 7.70
C PHE A 12 8.43 7.54 9.07
N HIS A 13 8.81 6.58 9.92
CA HIS A 13 8.29 6.53 11.29
C HIS A 13 8.53 7.86 12.02
N LYS A 14 7.53 8.31 12.79
CA LYS A 14 7.55 9.58 13.55
C LYS A 14 7.55 10.86 12.69
N SER A 15 7.15 10.79 11.42
CA SER A 15 6.99 11.97 10.54
C SER A 15 5.53 12.47 10.37
N GLY A 16 4.64 12.16 11.33
CA GLY A 16 3.22 12.56 11.24
C GLY A 16 2.38 11.70 10.29
N THR A 17 2.90 10.56 9.84
CA THR A 17 2.23 9.58 8.96
C THR A 17 0.87 9.15 9.46
N THR A 18 0.71 8.97 10.77
CA THR A 18 -0.55 8.60 11.41
C THR A 18 -1.65 9.60 11.09
N ALA A 19 -1.39 10.91 11.19
CA ALA A 19 -2.40 11.94 10.93
C ALA A 19 -2.85 11.92 9.46
N LEU A 20 -1.90 11.72 8.54
CA LEU A 20 -2.21 11.62 7.12
C LEU A 20 -3.02 10.35 6.78
N GLN A 21 -2.63 9.20 7.36
CA GLN A 21 -3.35 7.93 7.19
C GLN A 21 -4.76 7.97 7.78
N GLU A 22 -4.95 8.64 8.93
CA GLU A 22 -6.27 8.91 9.51
C GLU A 22 -7.12 9.77 8.58
N SER A 23 -6.55 10.85 8.07
CA SER A 23 -7.24 11.72 7.11
C SER A 23 -7.68 10.95 5.86
N PHE A 24 -6.80 10.14 5.25
CA PHE A 24 -7.17 9.30 4.11
C PHE A 24 -8.26 8.29 4.45
N ALA A 25 -8.18 7.66 5.62
CA ALA A 25 -9.13 6.64 6.04
C ALA A 25 -10.53 7.20 6.33
N LEU A 26 -10.62 8.38 6.94
CA LEU A 26 -11.88 9.08 7.25
C LEU A 26 -12.52 9.66 5.98
N ASN A 27 -11.71 10.17 5.05
CA ASN A 27 -12.20 10.85 3.85
C ASN A 27 -12.30 9.92 2.63
N ARG A 28 -12.36 8.59 2.79
CA ARG A 28 -12.48 7.65 1.66
C ARG A 28 -13.64 7.99 0.70
N PRO A 29 -14.85 8.35 1.17
CA PRO A 29 -15.95 8.75 0.27
C PRO A 29 -15.57 9.99 -0.55
N LEU A 30 -15.09 11.04 0.09
CA LEU A 30 -14.67 12.29 -0.55
C LEU A 30 -13.52 12.07 -1.55
N LEU A 31 -12.52 11.27 -1.19
CA LEU A 31 -11.43 10.90 -2.09
C LEU A 31 -11.99 10.21 -3.34
N ARG A 32 -12.94 9.28 -3.15
CA ARG A 32 -13.55 8.53 -4.25
C ARG A 32 -14.35 9.42 -5.19
N GLU A 33 -15.11 10.36 -4.65
CA GLU A 33 -15.84 11.39 -5.41
C GLU A 33 -14.89 12.24 -6.27
N ASN A 34 -13.65 12.43 -5.81
CA ASN A 34 -12.59 13.14 -6.53
C ASN A 34 -11.69 12.22 -7.38
N GLY A 35 -12.14 11.00 -7.69
CA GLY A 35 -11.40 10.06 -8.54
C GLY A 35 -10.15 9.46 -7.89
N ILE A 36 -10.08 9.44 -6.55
CA ILE A 36 -8.98 8.87 -5.77
C ILE A 36 -9.48 7.67 -4.96
N PHE A 37 -8.87 6.51 -5.19
CA PHE A 37 -9.14 5.31 -4.42
C PHE A 37 -8.10 5.11 -3.31
N TYR A 38 -8.56 5.10 -2.06
CA TYR A 38 -7.77 4.71 -0.90
C TYR A 38 -8.31 3.37 -0.34
N PRO A 39 -7.71 2.21 -0.71
CA PRO A 39 -8.33 0.91 -0.47
C PRO A 39 -8.61 0.62 1.02
N PRO A 40 -9.86 0.32 1.43
CA PRO A 40 -10.11 -0.13 2.80
C PRO A 40 -9.57 -1.54 3.00
N ILE A 41 -8.80 -1.77 4.07
CA ILE A 41 -8.28 -3.11 4.45
C ILE A 41 -8.56 -3.47 5.92
N GLY A 42 -9.52 -2.79 6.55
CA GLY A 42 -9.81 -2.94 7.99
C GLY A 42 -8.87 -2.16 8.92
N SER A 43 -7.91 -1.42 8.36
CA SER A 43 -7.03 -0.49 9.08
C SER A 43 -6.96 0.86 8.37
N LYS A 44 -6.38 1.86 9.05
CA LYS A 44 -6.11 3.19 8.49
C LYS A 44 -4.90 3.23 7.55
N ALA A 45 -3.94 2.33 7.75
CA ALA A 45 -2.69 2.24 6.99
C ALA A 45 -2.54 0.86 6.35
N HIS A 46 -1.71 0.78 5.31
CA HIS A 46 -1.51 -0.41 4.48
C HIS A 46 -0.32 -1.30 4.93
N HIS A 47 -0.08 -1.42 6.24
CA HIS A 47 1.09 -2.16 6.76
C HIS A 47 1.16 -3.61 6.29
N ARG A 48 0.05 -4.35 6.35
CA ARG A 48 -0.02 -5.76 5.90
C ARG A 48 0.34 -5.91 4.42
N VAL A 49 0.02 -4.90 3.61
CA VAL A 49 0.36 -4.87 2.18
C VAL A 49 1.86 -4.65 2.00
N ALA A 50 2.42 -3.67 2.70
CA ALA A 50 3.86 -3.40 2.69
C ALA A 50 4.69 -4.59 3.22
N TRP A 51 4.27 -5.23 4.30
CA TRP A 51 4.93 -6.42 4.84
C TRP A 51 4.84 -7.64 3.91
N ALA A 52 3.71 -7.83 3.23
CA ALA A 52 3.58 -8.88 2.22
C ALA A 52 4.52 -8.66 1.03
N LEU A 53 4.82 -7.41 0.66
CA LEU A 53 5.81 -7.09 -0.35
C LEU A 53 7.26 -7.31 0.12
N THR A 54 7.58 -6.89 1.34
CA THR A 54 8.96 -6.98 1.85
C THR A 54 9.33 -8.39 2.30
N GLN A 55 8.35 -9.25 2.61
CA GLN A 55 8.54 -10.62 3.12
C GLN A 55 9.50 -10.68 4.32
N ARG A 56 9.64 -9.57 5.06
CA ARG A 56 10.48 -9.50 6.26
C ARG A 56 9.81 -10.27 7.40
N PRO A 57 10.52 -11.19 8.06
CA PRO A 57 9.98 -11.90 9.22
C PRO A 57 9.81 -10.92 10.40
N TRP A 58 8.70 -11.05 11.12
CA TRP A 58 8.47 -10.29 12.35
C TRP A 58 9.14 -11.01 13.52
N GLY A 59 10.18 -10.41 14.13
CA GLY A 59 10.85 -10.94 15.32
C GLY A 59 12.35 -11.23 15.13
N TRP A 60 13.00 -11.75 16.18
CA TRP A 60 14.42 -12.12 16.10
C TRP A 60 14.58 -13.29 15.11
N ASN A 61 15.40 -13.10 14.08
CA ASN A 61 15.68 -14.04 12.99
C ASN A 61 16.02 -15.49 13.43
N ARG A 62 16.34 -15.71 14.71
CA ARG A 62 16.67 -17.03 15.30
C ARG A 62 15.51 -17.76 15.98
N ARG A 63 14.29 -17.20 16.05
CA ARG A 63 13.13 -17.81 16.75
C ARG A 63 11.83 -17.86 15.93
N GLY A 64 11.93 -18.05 14.60
CA GLY A 64 10.76 -18.36 13.79
C GLY A 64 9.76 -17.22 13.63
N GLY A 65 10.25 -16.00 13.34
CA GLY A 65 9.38 -14.88 13.04
C GLY A 65 8.44 -15.16 11.87
N GLU A 66 7.15 -14.95 12.07
CA GLU A 66 6.15 -15.16 11.01
C GLU A 66 6.29 -14.10 9.92
N ARG A 67 6.17 -14.54 8.67
CA ARG A 67 6.09 -13.64 7.50
C ARG A 67 4.64 -13.33 7.21
N THR A 68 4.38 -12.10 6.76
CA THR A 68 3.05 -11.76 6.25
C THR A 68 2.83 -12.48 4.92
N PRO A 69 1.76 -13.29 4.77
CA PRO A 69 1.51 -14.04 3.54
C PRO A 69 1.40 -13.15 2.29
N GLU A 70 1.99 -13.58 1.17
CA GLU A 70 1.97 -12.82 -0.11
C GLU A 70 0.55 -12.51 -0.61
N LYS A 71 -0.44 -13.35 -0.28
CA LYS A 71 -1.86 -13.15 -0.64
C LYS A 71 -2.42 -11.77 -0.27
N TYR A 72 -1.85 -11.09 0.74
CA TYR A 72 -2.25 -9.73 1.09
C TYR A 72 -1.85 -8.71 0.02
N TRP A 73 -0.69 -8.89 -0.59
CA TRP A 73 -0.26 -8.12 -1.76
C TRP A 73 -1.06 -8.51 -2.99
N ASP A 74 -1.22 -9.80 -3.30
CA ASP A 74 -1.96 -10.25 -4.50
C ASP A 74 -3.40 -9.70 -4.52
N ARG A 75 -4.08 -9.76 -3.37
CA ARG A 75 -5.41 -9.18 -3.21
C ARG A 75 -5.39 -7.66 -3.41
N MET A 76 -4.34 -6.98 -2.96
CA MET A 76 -4.22 -5.53 -3.17
C MET A 76 -3.96 -5.21 -4.65
N ALA A 77 -3.04 -5.91 -5.31
CA ALA A 77 -2.74 -5.75 -6.74
C ALA A 77 -4.01 -5.95 -7.59
N SER A 78 -4.81 -6.98 -7.30
CA SER A 78 -6.11 -7.19 -7.95
C SER A 78 -7.06 -6.00 -7.76
N ARG A 79 -7.12 -5.41 -6.56
CA ARG A 79 -7.95 -4.23 -6.28
C ARG A 79 -7.45 -2.97 -6.97
N ILE A 80 -6.13 -2.79 -7.09
CA ILE A 80 -5.53 -1.67 -7.82
C ILE A 80 -5.87 -1.79 -9.32
N ASN A 81 -5.65 -2.97 -9.90
CA ASN A 81 -5.94 -3.21 -11.32
C ASN A 81 -7.44 -3.08 -11.64
N GLY A 82 -8.32 -3.46 -10.70
CA GLY A 82 -9.76 -3.30 -10.83
C GLY A 82 -10.31 -1.91 -10.46
N ALA A 83 -9.47 -0.97 -10.02
CA ALA A 83 -9.92 0.36 -9.62
C ALA A 83 -10.40 1.16 -10.85
N LYS A 84 -11.55 1.83 -10.68
CA LYS A 84 -12.13 2.71 -11.71
C LYS A 84 -11.58 4.12 -11.61
N GLU A 85 -11.16 4.48 -10.41
CA GLU A 85 -10.58 5.76 -10.03
C GLU A 85 -9.23 5.99 -10.74
N GLU A 86 -8.97 7.24 -11.10
CA GLU A 86 -7.77 7.63 -11.83
C GLU A 86 -6.52 7.48 -10.97
N THR A 87 -6.64 7.71 -9.67
CA THR A 87 -5.53 7.67 -8.73
C THR A 87 -5.78 6.63 -7.65
N VAL A 88 -4.79 5.82 -7.33
CA VAL A 88 -4.81 4.93 -6.17
C VAL A 88 -3.72 5.36 -5.20
N ILE A 89 -4.04 5.47 -3.92
CA ILE A 89 -3.08 5.82 -2.86
C ILE A 89 -2.88 4.63 -1.93
N LEU A 90 -1.62 4.23 -1.75
CA LEU A 90 -1.18 3.33 -0.68
C LEU A 90 -0.30 4.11 0.30
N SER A 91 -0.48 3.86 1.59
CA SER A 91 0.25 4.58 2.64
C SER A 91 0.63 3.63 3.77
N SER A 92 1.92 3.55 4.06
CA SER A 92 2.50 2.76 5.14
C SER A 92 3.96 3.16 5.31
N GLU A 93 4.41 3.19 6.55
CA GLU A 93 5.79 3.49 6.90
C GLU A 93 6.75 2.45 6.37
N PHE A 94 6.31 1.19 6.36
CA PHE A 94 7.07 0.07 5.85
C PHE A 94 7.29 0.09 4.33
N PHE A 95 6.63 0.99 3.58
CA PHE A 95 7.01 1.21 2.19
C PHE A 95 8.37 1.89 2.06
N SER A 96 8.89 2.54 3.12
CA SER A 96 10.27 3.05 3.12
C SER A 96 11.33 1.94 3.13
N GLU A 97 10.93 0.69 3.41
CA GLU A 97 11.83 -0.47 3.46
C GLU A 97 11.83 -1.30 2.15
N ILE A 98 11.05 -0.93 1.14
CA ILE A 98 11.05 -1.63 -0.15
C ILE A 98 12.30 -1.28 -0.94
N ASP A 99 12.85 -2.26 -1.66
CA ASP A 99 14.00 -2.07 -2.53
C ASP A 99 13.59 -2.04 -4.02
N GLY A 100 14.59 -1.87 -4.90
CA GLY A 100 14.37 -1.83 -6.35
C GLY A 100 13.78 -3.11 -6.94
N GLU A 101 13.99 -4.28 -6.33
CA GLU A 101 13.36 -5.52 -6.78
C GLU A 101 11.85 -5.49 -6.51
N ARG A 102 11.45 -5.05 -5.32
CA ARG A 102 10.03 -4.92 -4.95
C ARG A 102 9.35 -3.84 -5.77
N ILE A 103 10.02 -2.73 -6.06
CA ILE A 103 9.51 -1.69 -6.97
C ILE A 103 9.26 -2.26 -8.38
N ARG A 104 10.19 -3.07 -8.90
CA ARG A 104 10.00 -3.75 -10.19
C ARG A 104 8.83 -4.74 -10.16
N LYS A 105 8.67 -5.51 -9.07
CA LYS A 105 7.51 -6.39 -8.86
C LYS A 105 6.19 -5.61 -8.90
N ILE A 106 6.12 -4.49 -8.17
CA ILE A 106 4.96 -3.59 -8.17
C ILE A 106 4.66 -3.12 -9.60
N ARG A 107 5.69 -2.67 -10.34
CA ARG A 107 5.53 -2.20 -11.72
C ARG A 107 5.07 -3.29 -12.68
N SER A 108 5.55 -4.53 -12.53
CA SER A 108 5.16 -5.64 -13.40
C SER A 108 3.75 -6.16 -13.15
N GLU A 109 3.25 -6.05 -11.93
CA GLU A 109 1.94 -6.62 -11.54
C GLU A 109 0.78 -5.63 -11.65
N ILE A 110 1.09 -4.37 -11.95
CA ILE A 110 0.11 -3.29 -12.05
C ILE A 110 0.00 -2.85 -13.52
N ASN A 111 -1.11 -3.21 -14.15
CA ASN A 111 -1.25 -3.22 -15.61
C ASN A 111 -1.67 -1.87 -16.21
N HIS A 112 -2.03 -0.89 -15.37
CA HIS A 112 -2.73 0.32 -15.79
C HIS A 112 -2.15 1.61 -15.21
N TYR A 113 -0.99 1.55 -14.56
CA TYR A 113 -0.34 2.66 -13.85
C TYR A 113 1.14 2.65 -14.17
#